data_AF-A0A9D7SDT8-F1
#
_entry.id   AF-A0A9D7SDT8-F1
#
_cell.length_a   1.000
_cell.length_b   1.000
_cell.length_c   1.000
_cell.angle_alpha   90.00
_cell.angle_beta   90.00
_cell.angle_gamma   90.00
#
_symmetry.space_group_name_H-M   'P 1'
#
loop_
_entity.id
_entity.type
_entity.pdbx_description
1 polymer ?
#
loop_
_entity_poly.entity_id
_entity_poly.type
_entity_poly.pdbx_seq_one_letter_code
_entity_poly.pdbx_strand_id
1 'polypeptide(L)'
;MKLLSYSKINIYVYFIISASMVLIQCRKDIDTTDPNTSIPLLVSGGVYGVVTNELGVPESEVSVSHNGTTIKSDKNGIFILKDQLLNKAGAQIKFEKQGYYIINKSVIPIKDKLVSTRVQLVPRKVIKVFNSNTGGIVATNGTAQVSFQPSSIIDAAGNI
;
A
#
# COMPACT_ATOMS: atom_id res chain seq x y z
N MET A 1 -34.52 -18.38 59.16
CA MET A 1 -34.27 -18.07 57.74
C MET A 1 -34.08 -16.56 57.60
N LYS A 2 -32.84 -16.05 57.69
CA LYS A 2 -32.55 -14.61 57.55
C LYS A 2 -32.33 -14.30 56.06
N LEU A 3 -33.28 -13.60 55.47
CA LEU A 3 -33.19 -13.06 54.12
C LEU A 3 -32.12 -11.96 54.12
N LEU A 4 -30.91 -12.30 53.67
CA LEU A 4 -29.86 -11.31 53.44
C LEU A 4 -30.35 -10.33 52.36
N SER A 5 -30.30 -9.04 52.70
CA SER A 5 -30.81 -7.92 51.92
C SER A 5 -30.19 -7.86 50.51
N TYR A 6 -31.05 -7.96 49.49
CA TYR A 6 -30.73 -8.01 48.06
C TYR A 6 -29.84 -6.86 47.56
N SER A 7 -29.87 -5.71 48.24
CA SER A 7 -29.06 -4.52 47.89
C SER A 7 -27.56 -4.72 48.15
N LYS A 8 -27.18 -5.43 49.22
CA LYS A 8 -25.78 -5.72 49.52
C LYS A 8 -25.21 -6.83 48.64
N ILE A 9 -26.05 -7.75 48.17
CA ILE A 9 -25.60 -8.82 47.25
C ILE A 9 -25.21 -8.25 45.88
N ASN A 10 -25.95 -7.24 45.38
CA ASN A 10 -25.61 -6.58 44.12
C ASN A 10 -24.28 -5.81 44.15
N ILE A 11 -23.93 -5.14 45.26
CA ILE A 11 -22.64 -4.40 45.33
C ILE A 11 -21.43 -5.36 45.29
N TYR A 12 -21.55 -6.54 45.93
CA TYR A 12 -20.48 -7.56 45.85
C TYR A 12 -20.38 -8.20 44.46
N VAL A 13 -21.51 -8.38 43.76
CA VAL A 13 -21.51 -8.88 42.37
C VAL A 13 -20.84 -7.88 41.42
N TYR A 14 -21.14 -6.58 41.53
CA TYR A 14 -20.45 -5.55 40.73
C TYR A 14 -18.96 -5.46 41.06
N PHE A 15 -18.57 -5.64 42.32
CA PHE A 15 -17.17 -5.65 42.72
C PHE A 15 -16.41 -6.88 42.14
N ILE A 16 -17.05 -8.05 42.12
CA ILE A 16 -16.48 -9.27 41.53
C ILE A 16 -16.35 -9.16 40.00
N ILE A 17 -17.34 -8.56 39.32
CA ILE A 17 -17.30 -8.34 37.86
C ILE A 17 -16.24 -7.27 37.48
N SER A 18 -16.09 -6.21 38.27
CA SER A 18 -15.04 -5.21 38.06
C SER A 18 -13.63 -5.80 38.25
N ALA A 19 -13.46 -6.62 39.30
CA ALA A 19 -12.18 -7.27 39.60
C ALA A 19 -11.75 -8.27 38.51
N SER A 20 -12.69 -8.92 37.82
CA SER A 20 -12.36 -9.87 36.75
C SER A 20 -11.85 -9.20 35.47
N MET A 21 -12.24 -7.96 35.16
CA MET A 21 -11.71 -7.23 34.00
C MET A 21 -10.24 -6.82 34.15
N VAL A 22 -9.72 -6.70 35.38
CA VAL A 22 -8.32 -6.29 35.62
C VAL A 22 -7.33 -7.42 35.32
N LEU A 23 -7.75 -8.69 35.40
CA LEU A 23 -6.88 -9.84 35.19
C LEU A 23 -6.61 -10.18 33.70
N ILE A 24 -7.31 -9.53 32.76
CA ILE A 24 -7.17 -9.79 31.31
C ILE A 24 -6.07 -8.92 30.67
N GLN A 25 -5.54 -7.91 31.38
CA GLN A 25 -4.59 -6.94 30.84
C GLN A 25 -3.12 -7.41 30.86
N CYS A 26 -2.82 -8.63 31.31
CA CYS A 26 -1.46 -9.16 31.30
C CYS A 26 -1.29 -10.20 30.17
N ARG A 27 -1.24 -9.72 28.93
CA ARG A 27 -0.53 -10.45 27.87
C ARG A 27 0.92 -10.00 27.96
N LYS A 28 1.81 -10.90 28.40
CA LYS A 28 3.25 -10.66 28.29
C LYS A 28 3.55 -10.56 26.79
N ASP A 29 3.95 -9.37 26.35
CA ASP A 29 4.55 -9.21 25.02
C ASP A 29 5.83 -10.05 25.03
N ILE A 30 5.75 -11.21 24.39
CA ILE A 30 6.91 -12.01 24.10
C ILE A 30 7.56 -11.32 22.92
N ASP A 31 8.54 -10.44 23.20
CA ASP A 31 9.56 -10.05 22.23
C ASP A 31 10.46 -11.26 21.96
N THR A 32 9.88 -12.28 21.30
CA THR A 32 10.69 -13.16 20.48
C THR A 32 11.05 -12.34 19.26
N THR A 33 12.18 -11.63 19.35
CA THR A 33 12.99 -11.39 18.16
C THR A 33 13.40 -12.78 17.69
N ASP A 34 12.57 -13.42 16.87
CA ASP A 34 12.88 -14.69 16.24
C ASP A 34 14.15 -14.44 15.39
N PRO A 35 15.31 -15.01 15.77
CA PRO A 35 16.52 -14.84 14.97
C PRO A 35 16.40 -15.56 13.62
N ASN A 36 15.34 -16.35 13.41
CA ASN A 36 14.92 -16.74 12.06
C ASN A 36 14.29 -15.55 11.36
N THR A 37 15.15 -14.62 10.96
CA THR A 37 14.95 -13.87 9.72
C THR A 37 14.74 -14.94 8.65
N SER A 38 13.48 -15.27 8.34
CA SER A 38 13.18 -16.34 7.40
C SER A 38 13.88 -15.97 6.09
N ILE A 39 14.93 -16.72 5.72
CA ILE A 39 15.66 -16.46 4.49
C ILE A 39 14.62 -16.51 3.37
N PRO A 40 14.45 -15.42 2.58
CA PRO A 40 13.41 -15.38 1.58
C PRO A 40 13.62 -16.50 0.58
N LEU A 41 12.69 -17.46 0.56
CA LEU A 41 12.76 -18.58 -0.37
C LEU A 41 12.39 -18.06 -1.76
N LEU A 42 13.38 -18.00 -2.65
CA LEU A 42 13.17 -17.60 -4.03
C LEU A 42 12.76 -18.81 -4.87
N VAL A 43 11.78 -18.61 -5.76
CA VAL A 43 11.37 -19.58 -6.77
C VAL A 43 11.54 -18.98 -8.16
N SER A 44 12.02 -19.79 -9.10
CA SER A 44 12.03 -19.42 -10.51
C SER A 44 10.60 -19.41 -11.04
N GLY A 45 10.23 -18.41 -11.83
CA GLY A 45 8.92 -18.30 -12.44
C GLY A 45 8.76 -16.98 -13.19
N GLY A 46 7.52 -16.54 -13.38
CA GLY A 46 7.27 -15.25 -13.99
C GLY A 46 5.85 -14.76 -13.80
N VAL A 47 5.58 -13.58 -14.34
CA VAL A 47 4.29 -12.90 -14.27
C VAL A 47 3.91 -12.43 -15.66
N TYR A 48 2.67 -12.67 -16.04
CA TYR A 48 2.10 -12.14 -17.27
C TYR A 48 0.75 -11.49 -16.97
N GLY A 49 0.26 -10.68 -17.88
CA GLY A 49 -0.99 -10.01 -17.65
C GLY A 49 -1.33 -8.94 -18.66
N VAL A 50 -2.35 -8.16 -18.31
CA VAL A 50 -2.79 -7.01 -19.07
C VAL A 50 -2.80 -5.76 -18.19
N VAL A 51 -2.35 -4.66 -18.77
CA VAL A 51 -2.43 -3.31 -18.19
C VAL A 51 -3.50 -2.52 -18.93
N THR A 52 -4.37 -1.88 -18.17
CA THR A 52 -5.51 -1.09 -18.67
C THR A 52 -5.55 0.27 -17.98
N ASN A 53 -6.34 1.21 -18.49
CA ASN A 53 -6.68 2.46 -17.79
C ASN A 53 -8.02 2.36 -17.04
N GLU A 54 -8.45 3.46 -16.44
CA GLU A 54 -9.70 3.57 -15.68
C GLU A 54 -10.96 3.18 -16.49
N LEU A 55 -10.89 3.28 -17.82
CA LEU A 55 -11.97 2.91 -18.74
C LEU A 55 -11.87 1.45 -19.23
N GLY A 56 -10.88 0.69 -18.73
CA GLY A 56 -10.62 -0.69 -19.15
C GLY A 56 -9.95 -0.82 -20.52
N VAL A 57 -9.53 0.29 -21.14
CA VAL A 57 -8.81 0.27 -22.42
C VAL A 57 -7.37 -0.17 -22.18
N PRO A 58 -6.81 -1.07 -23.01
CA PRO A 58 -5.44 -1.52 -22.85
C PRO A 58 -4.41 -0.41 -23.03
N GLU A 59 -3.35 -0.46 -22.23
CA GLU A 59 -2.30 0.58 -22.20
C GLU A 59 -0.95 0.02 -22.63
N SER A 60 -0.43 0.55 -23.74
CA SER A 60 0.89 0.18 -24.28
C SER A 60 2.03 0.99 -23.66
N GLU A 61 3.26 0.53 -23.86
CA GLU A 61 4.49 1.21 -23.41
C GLU A 61 4.56 1.42 -21.89
N VAL A 62 3.84 0.61 -21.11
CA VAL A 62 3.94 0.62 -19.64
C VAL A 62 5.19 -0.14 -19.25
N SER A 63 6.08 0.52 -18.51
CA SER A 63 7.28 -0.10 -17.96
C SER A 63 6.88 -1.05 -16.82
N VAL A 64 7.13 -2.34 -17.00
CA VAL A 64 6.89 -3.39 -16.01
C VAL A 64 8.23 -3.92 -15.53
N SER A 65 8.50 -3.85 -14.22
CA SER A 65 9.80 -4.21 -13.69
C SER A 65 9.76 -4.99 -12.38
N HIS A 66 10.78 -5.84 -12.23
CA HIS A 66 11.09 -6.58 -11.02
C HIS A 66 12.60 -6.83 -10.95
N ASN A 67 13.21 -6.60 -9.79
CA ASN A 67 14.62 -6.90 -9.51
C ASN A 67 15.60 -6.49 -10.63
N GLY A 68 15.45 -5.27 -11.17
CA GLY A 68 16.30 -4.73 -12.24
C GLY A 68 15.89 -5.13 -13.67
N THR A 69 15.12 -6.21 -13.86
CA THR A 69 14.56 -6.55 -15.17
C THR A 69 13.41 -5.59 -15.49
N THR A 70 13.43 -4.98 -16.68
CA THR A 70 12.36 -4.10 -17.16
C THR A 70 11.93 -4.50 -18.55
N ILE A 71 10.61 -4.60 -18.75
CA ILE A 71 9.97 -4.83 -20.05
C ILE A 71 8.90 -3.76 -20.27
N LYS A 72 8.33 -3.71 -21.47
CA LYS A 72 7.20 -2.84 -21.80
C LYS A 72 5.97 -3.64 -22.19
N SER A 73 4.78 -3.14 -21.85
CA SER A 73 3.53 -3.67 -22.39
C SER A 73 3.40 -3.39 -23.89
N ASP A 74 2.81 -4.32 -24.63
CA ASP A 74 2.57 -4.18 -26.06
C ASP A 74 1.35 -3.31 -26.39
N LYS A 75 0.98 -3.22 -27.68
CA LYS A 75 -0.19 -2.46 -28.16
C LYS A 75 -1.52 -2.93 -27.58
N ASN A 76 -1.62 -4.18 -27.12
CA ASN A 76 -2.80 -4.76 -26.50
C ASN A 76 -2.72 -4.68 -24.96
N GLY A 77 -1.76 -3.92 -24.41
CA GLY A 77 -1.51 -3.81 -22.98
C GLY A 77 -0.95 -5.08 -22.34
N ILE A 78 -0.54 -6.08 -23.13
CA ILE A 78 -0.03 -7.36 -22.64
C ILE A 78 1.43 -7.20 -22.24
N PHE A 79 1.80 -7.80 -21.11
CA PHE A 79 3.19 -7.91 -20.68
C PHE A 79 3.50 -9.34 -20.23
N ILE A 80 4.76 -9.77 -20.41
CA ILE A 80 5.24 -11.08 -20.00
C ILE A 80 6.64 -10.94 -19.41
N LEU A 81 6.73 -10.99 -18.09
CA LEU A 81 7.97 -10.96 -17.33
C LEU A 81 8.34 -12.38 -16.89
N LYS A 82 9.18 -13.04 -17.68
CA LYS A 82 9.60 -14.44 -17.48
C LYS A 82 10.97 -14.53 -16.82
N ASP A 83 11.32 -15.75 -16.41
CA ASP A 83 12.66 -16.12 -15.92
C ASP A 83 13.13 -15.25 -14.75
N GLN A 84 12.21 -14.95 -13.82
CA GLN A 84 12.45 -14.15 -12.63
C GLN A 84 12.64 -15.03 -11.39
N LEU A 85 13.51 -14.58 -10.48
CA LEU A 85 13.59 -15.11 -9.12
C LEU A 85 12.65 -14.32 -8.22
N LEU A 86 11.54 -14.94 -7.84
CA LEU A 86 10.44 -14.31 -7.11
C LEU A 86 10.39 -14.89 -5.68
N ASN A 87 10.19 -14.04 -4.67
CA ASN A 87 9.98 -14.52 -3.31
C ASN A 87 8.67 -15.33 -3.21
N LYS A 88 8.77 -16.58 -2.75
CA LYS A 88 7.65 -17.51 -2.61
C LYS A 88 6.51 -16.98 -1.74
N ALA A 89 6.83 -16.16 -0.73
CA ALA A 89 5.83 -15.51 0.12
C ALA A 89 5.08 -14.36 -0.60
N GLY A 90 5.63 -13.85 -1.70
CA GLY A 90 5.08 -12.78 -2.50
C GLY A 90 6.18 -11.91 -3.09
N ALA A 91 6.02 -11.51 -4.35
CA ALA A 91 6.93 -10.62 -5.06
C ALA A 91 6.20 -9.36 -5.53
N GLN A 92 6.86 -8.21 -5.48
CA GLN A 92 6.32 -6.95 -5.97
C GLN A 92 6.74 -6.70 -7.41
N ILE A 93 5.77 -6.40 -8.27
CA ILE A 93 5.98 -6.00 -9.65
C ILE A 93 5.62 -4.51 -9.76
N LYS A 94 6.54 -3.71 -10.27
CA LYS A 94 6.37 -2.27 -10.46
C LYS A 94 5.84 -2.00 -11.87
N PHE A 95 4.85 -1.13 -11.96
CA PHE A 95 4.26 -0.63 -13.20
C PHE A 95 4.39 0.89 -13.22
N GLU A 96 4.98 1.40 -14.30
CA GLU A 96 5.26 2.83 -14.44
C GLU A 96 4.99 3.30 -15.87
N LYS A 97 4.24 4.40 -15.98
CA LYS A 97 3.99 5.12 -17.24
C LYS A 97 3.89 6.60 -16.94
N GLN A 98 4.49 7.43 -17.80
CA GLN A 98 4.42 8.89 -17.67
C GLN A 98 2.95 9.36 -17.65
N GLY A 99 2.61 10.26 -16.74
CA GLY A 99 1.24 10.74 -16.57
C GLY A 99 0.35 9.85 -15.70
N TYR A 100 0.83 8.70 -15.22
CA TYR A 100 0.09 7.80 -14.33
C TYR A 100 0.82 7.59 -13.00
N TYR A 101 0.09 7.27 -11.94
CA TYR A 101 0.69 6.88 -10.67
C TYR A 101 1.51 5.59 -10.84
N ILE A 102 2.61 5.49 -10.09
CA ILE A 102 3.40 4.25 -10.03
C ILE A 102 2.58 3.24 -9.23
N ILE A 103 2.46 2.02 -9.74
CA ILE A 103 1.73 0.94 -9.09
C ILE A 103 2.71 -0.17 -8.74
N ASN A 104 2.75 -0.57 -7.47
CA ASN A 104 3.43 -1.78 -7.02
C ASN A 104 2.38 -2.84 -6.74
N LYS A 105 2.38 -3.94 -7.51
CA LYS A 105 1.44 -5.03 -7.33
C LYS A 105 2.15 -6.28 -6.81
N SER A 106 1.65 -6.79 -5.69
CA SER A 106 2.12 -8.07 -5.14
C SER A 106 1.51 -9.24 -5.89
N VAL A 107 2.33 -10.25 -6.19
CA VAL A 107 1.93 -11.53 -6.78
C VAL A 107 2.51 -12.67 -5.95
N ILE A 108 1.78 -13.79 -5.86
CA ILE A 108 2.30 -15.02 -5.23
C ILE A 108 2.82 -15.90 -6.36
N PRO A 109 4.16 -16.12 -6.46
CA PRO A 109 4.72 -16.89 -7.56
C PRO A 109 4.47 -18.38 -7.36
N ILE A 110 4.37 -19.11 -8.48
CA ILE A 110 4.35 -20.57 -8.51
C ILE A 110 5.61 -21.02 -9.23
N LYS A 111 6.36 -21.93 -8.59
CA LYS A 111 7.62 -22.45 -9.14
C LYS A 111 7.43 -22.96 -10.57
N ASP A 112 8.31 -22.52 -11.46
CA ASP A 112 8.40 -22.87 -12.89
C ASP A 112 7.11 -22.56 -13.67
N LYS A 113 6.30 -21.60 -13.20
CA LYS A 113 5.06 -21.17 -13.87
C LYS A 113 4.98 -19.66 -14.04
N LEU A 114 4.18 -19.25 -15.03
CA LEU A 114 3.74 -17.88 -15.21
C LEU A 114 2.43 -17.65 -14.45
N VAL A 115 2.43 -16.65 -13.56
CA VAL A 115 1.24 -16.24 -12.82
C VAL A 115 0.57 -15.07 -13.54
N SER A 116 -0.76 -15.12 -13.67
CA SER A 116 -1.53 -14.09 -14.33
C SER A 116 -1.90 -12.96 -13.36
N THR A 117 -1.86 -11.71 -13.82
CA THR A 117 -2.38 -10.56 -13.07
C THR A 117 -2.98 -9.51 -14.01
N ARG A 118 -3.83 -8.65 -13.46
CA ARG A 118 -4.37 -7.49 -14.18
C ARG A 118 -4.06 -6.22 -13.41
N VAL A 119 -3.70 -5.17 -14.12
CA VAL A 119 -3.38 -3.86 -13.54
C VAL A 119 -4.20 -2.79 -14.23
N GLN A 120 -4.75 -1.89 -13.42
CA GLN A 120 -5.44 -0.70 -13.89
C GLN A 120 -4.63 0.52 -13.49
N LEU A 121 -4.17 1.29 -14.47
CA LEU A 121 -3.44 2.53 -14.24
C LEU A 121 -4.40 3.64 -13.84
N VAL A 122 -3.93 4.46 -12.91
CA VAL A 122 -4.64 5.66 -12.45
C VAL A 122 -3.88 6.89 -12.97
N PRO A 123 -4.49 7.75 -13.81
CA PRO A 123 -3.85 8.94 -14.32
C PRO A 123 -3.59 9.95 -13.19
N ARG A 124 -2.47 10.66 -13.26
CA ARG A 124 -2.19 11.80 -12.38
C ARG A 124 -2.91 13.02 -12.94
N LYS A 125 -3.81 13.61 -12.15
CA LYS A 125 -4.50 14.84 -12.52
C LYS A 125 -3.77 16.04 -11.94
N VAL A 126 -3.26 16.91 -12.80
CA VAL A 126 -2.74 18.22 -12.36
C VAL A 126 -3.95 19.12 -12.07
N ILE A 127 -4.12 19.47 -10.80
CA ILE A 127 -5.26 20.26 -10.32
C ILE A 127 -5.02 21.77 -10.46
N LYS A 128 -3.77 22.22 -10.30
CA LYS A 128 -3.38 23.62 -10.45
C LYS A 128 -1.87 23.73 -10.68
N VAL A 129 -1.49 24.70 -11.51
CA VAL A 129 -0.12 25.19 -11.64
C VAL A 129 -0.12 26.64 -11.14
N PHE A 130 0.89 27.04 -10.38
CA PHE A 130 1.03 28.39 -9.86
C PHE A 130 2.48 28.86 -9.98
N ASN A 131 2.69 30.18 -10.03
CA ASN A 131 4.02 30.78 -10.04
C ASN A 131 4.51 30.94 -8.60
N SER A 132 5.76 30.56 -8.33
CA SER A 132 6.32 30.65 -6.98
C SER A 132 6.33 32.10 -6.46
N ASN A 133 6.65 33.09 -7.30
CA ASN A 133 6.71 34.50 -6.92
C ASN A 133 5.36 35.05 -6.43
N THR A 134 4.24 34.53 -6.94
CA THR A 134 2.90 34.97 -6.54
C THR A 134 2.26 34.05 -5.49
N GLY A 135 2.79 32.83 -5.33
CA GLY A 135 2.14 31.78 -4.55
C GLY A 135 0.78 31.38 -5.14
N GLY A 136 -0.08 30.85 -4.29
CA GLY A 136 -1.46 30.55 -4.63
C GLY A 136 -2.12 29.51 -3.72
N ILE A 137 -3.45 29.47 -3.78
CA ILE A 137 -4.24 28.46 -3.07
C ILE A 137 -4.55 27.30 -4.02
N VAL A 138 -4.21 26.08 -3.62
CA VAL A 138 -4.54 24.83 -4.32
C VAL A 138 -5.60 24.11 -3.49
N ALA A 139 -6.82 24.03 -4.02
CA ALA A 139 -7.87 23.20 -3.45
C ALA A 139 -7.69 21.74 -3.90
N THR A 140 -7.81 20.80 -2.97
CA THR A 140 -7.84 19.38 -3.30
C THR A 140 -9.27 18.96 -3.67
N ASN A 141 -9.47 17.70 -4.06
CA ASN A 141 -10.82 17.16 -4.24
C ASN A 141 -11.54 17.16 -2.88
N GLY A 142 -12.41 18.14 -2.63
CA GLY A 142 -13.15 18.31 -1.38
C GLY A 142 -13.04 19.73 -0.81
N THR A 143 -13.04 19.86 0.52
CA THR A 143 -12.97 21.15 1.22
C THR A 143 -11.56 21.56 1.65
N ALA A 144 -10.59 20.65 1.55
CA ALA A 144 -9.21 20.92 1.97
C ALA A 144 -8.50 21.81 0.95
N GLN A 145 -7.72 22.77 1.47
CA GLN A 145 -6.95 23.71 0.67
C GLN A 145 -5.54 23.83 1.24
N VAL A 146 -4.58 23.97 0.33
CA VAL A 146 -3.18 24.25 0.66
C VAL A 146 -2.87 25.64 0.12
N SER A 147 -2.42 26.55 0.99
CA SER A 147 -2.01 27.89 0.61
C SER A 147 -0.49 27.96 0.53
N PHE A 148 0.02 28.30 -0.64
CA PHE A 148 1.43 28.58 -0.88
C PHE A 148 1.64 30.09 -0.86
N GLN A 149 2.53 30.56 0.01
CA GLN A 149 2.85 31.98 0.09
C GLN A 149 3.75 32.40 -1.10
N PRO A 150 3.71 33.68 -1.51
CA PRO A 150 4.70 34.23 -2.42
C PRO A 150 6.13 33.86 -2.00
N SER A 151 6.93 33.42 -2.97
CA SER A 151 8.34 33.09 -2.79
C SER A 151 8.63 31.99 -1.75
N SER A 152 7.65 31.11 -1.45
CA SER A 152 7.83 30.05 -0.47
C SER A 152 8.45 28.76 -1.03
N ILE A 153 8.71 28.71 -2.34
CA ILE A 153 9.30 27.55 -3.02
C ILE A 153 10.54 28.01 -3.76
N ILE A 154 11.66 27.36 -3.48
CA ILE A 154 12.94 27.59 -4.14
C ILE A 154 13.42 26.29 -4.78
N ASP A 155 14.09 26.39 -5.92
CA ASP A 155 14.75 25.25 -6.55
C ASP A 155 16.09 24.90 -5.86
N ALA A 156 16.73 23.84 -6.34
CA ALA A 156 18.01 23.39 -5.80
C ALA A 156 19.16 24.40 -6.00
N ALA A 157 19.01 25.36 -6.92
CA ALA A 157 19.96 26.45 -7.16
C ALA A 157 19.63 27.72 -6.36
N GLY A 158 18.55 27.71 -5.57
CA GLY A 158 18.10 28.84 -4.76
C GLY A 158 17.30 29.89 -5.54
N ASN A 159 16.77 29.55 -6.72
CA ASN A 159 15.92 30.44 -7.51
C ASN A 159 14.45 30.28 -7.09
N ILE A 160 13.68 31.37 -7.17
CA ILE A 160 12.23 31.41 -6.90
C ILE A 160 11.45 31.17 -8.20
#